data_AF-A0A956KLY6-F1
#
_entry.id   AF-A0A956KLY6-F1
#
_cell.length_a   1.000
_cell.length_b   1.000
_cell.length_c   1.000
_cell.angle_alpha   90.00
_cell.angle_beta   90.00
_cell.angle_gamma   90.00
#
_symmetry.space_group_name_H-M   'P 1'
#
loop_
_entity.id
_entity.type
_entity.pdbx_description
1 polymer ?
#
loop_
_entity_poly.entity_id
_entity_poly.type
_entity_poly.pdbx_seq_one_letter_code
_entity_poly.pdbx_strand_id
1 'polypeptide(L)'
;MSHGLPTQPAAVFSARRRRLAAAHAGPALLFSGVSRPRNYPANVFGFRPDSHFLYLTGAWLEHGAILVDGDREVLYLPPEDPDNLIWHGPTPGWAEFE
;
A
#
# COMPACT_ATOMS: atom_id res chain seq x y z
N MET A 1 15.58 -1.91 -3.32
CA MET A 1 16.08 -3.21 -3.82
C MET A 1 16.46 -4.09 -2.63
N SER A 2 15.56 -4.96 -2.21
CA SER A 2 15.72 -5.91 -1.09
C SER A 2 16.16 -7.29 -1.59
N HIS A 3 17.18 -7.35 -2.44
CA HIS A 3 17.65 -8.62 -2.97
C HIS A 3 18.26 -9.43 -1.81
N GLY A 4 17.58 -10.52 -1.41
CA GLY A 4 18.02 -11.45 -0.36
C GLY A 4 17.25 -11.39 0.96
N LEU A 5 16.29 -10.48 1.15
CA LEU A 5 15.40 -10.53 2.32
C LEU A 5 14.24 -11.49 2.07
N PRO A 6 13.84 -12.31 3.07
CA PRO A 6 12.69 -13.19 2.93
C PRO A 6 11.43 -12.38 2.64
N THR A 7 10.77 -12.70 1.52
CA THR A 7 9.45 -12.15 1.19
C THR A 7 8.39 -12.95 1.93
N GLN A 8 7.34 -12.26 2.38
CA GLN A 8 6.22 -12.91 3.07
C GLN A 8 5.13 -13.24 2.03
N PRO A 9 4.54 -14.45 2.06
CA PRO A 9 3.46 -14.78 1.14
C PRO A 9 2.19 -13.98 1.47
N ALA A 10 1.32 -13.78 0.47
CA ALA A 10 0.07 -13.04 0.58
C ALA A 10 -0.83 -13.49 1.76
N ALA A 11 -0.80 -14.78 2.09
CA ALA A 11 -1.55 -15.36 3.21
C ALA A 11 -1.17 -14.76 4.57
N VAL A 12 0.07 -14.32 4.77
CA VAL A 12 0.51 -13.69 6.02
C VAL A 12 -0.16 -12.34 6.24
N PHE A 13 -0.27 -11.53 5.19
CA PHE A 13 -0.94 -10.24 5.22
C PHE A 13 -2.45 -10.41 5.47
N SER A 14 -3.08 -11.38 4.80
CA SER A 14 -4.49 -11.73 5.01
C SER A 14 -4.76 -12.23 6.43
N ALA A 15 -3.84 -12.99 7.04
CA ALA A 15 -3.95 -13.39 8.44
C ALA A 15 -3.84 -12.21 9.40
N ARG A 16 -3.00 -11.21 9.11
CA ARG A 16 -2.87 -9.99 9.93
C ARG A 16 -4.13 -9.14 9.90
N ARG A 17 -4.76 -8.96 8.73
CA ARG A 17 -6.02 -8.21 8.60
C ARG A 17 -7.17 -8.90 9.33
N ARG A 18 -7.30 -10.23 9.22
CA ARG A 18 -8.25 -11.00 10.04
C ARG A 18 -8.03 -10.83 11.55
N ARG A 19 -6.78 -10.81 12.00
CA ARG A 19 -6.45 -10.54 13.42
C ARG A 19 -6.82 -9.12 13.84
N LEU A 20 -6.64 -8.13 12.97
CA LEU A 20 -7.06 -6.76 13.22
C LEU A 20 -8.59 -6.67 13.37
N ALA A 21 -9.34 -7.26 12.44
CA ALA A 21 -10.80 -7.30 12.47
C ALA A 21 -11.34 -7.99 13.73
N ALA A 22 -10.70 -9.06 14.20
CA ALA A 22 -11.08 -9.74 15.44
C ALA A 22 -10.76 -8.95 16.71
N ALA A 23 -9.74 -8.08 16.67
CA ALA A 23 -9.27 -7.32 17.83
C ALA A 23 -9.90 -5.93 17.97
N HIS A 24 -10.50 -5.40 16.89
CA HIS A 24 -11.09 -4.07 16.86
C HIS A 24 -12.55 -4.13 16.43
N ALA A 25 -13.45 -3.67 17.30
CA ALA A 25 -14.86 -3.52 16.98
C ALA A 25 -15.07 -2.24 16.16
N GLY A 26 -14.98 -2.34 14.83
CA GLY A 26 -15.26 -1.26 13.89
C GLY A 26 -14.38 -1.27 12.64
N PRO A 27 -14.69 -0.41 11.66
CA PRO A 27 -13.89 -0.27 10.45
C PRO A 27 -12.54 0.41 10.74
N ALA A 28 -11.47 -0.12 10.17
CA ALA A 28 -10.13 0.47 10.18
C ALA A 28 -9.72 0.88 8.76
N LEU A 29 -9.47 2.17 8.53
CA LEU A 29 -8.95 2.70 7.26
C LEU A 29 -7.49 3.13 7.46
N LEU A 30 -6.57 2.51 6.73
CA LEU A 30 -5.13 2.79 6.84
C LEU A 30 -4.59 3.28 5.50
N PHE A 31 -3.91 4.42 5.52
CA PHE A 31 -3.32 5.06 4.34
C PHE A 31 -1.87 4.63 4.16
N SER A 32 -1.45 4.41 2.93
CA SER A 32 -0.05 4.15 2.59
C SER A 32 0.80 5.41 2.65
N GLY A 33 0.20 6.58 2.42
CA GLY A 33 0.88 7.88 2.42
C GLY A 33 1.47 8.23 1.05
N VAL A 34 2.35 9.24 1.09
CA VAL A 34 2.99 9.83 -0.10
C VAL A 34 4.46 10.13 0.17
N SER A 35 5.23 10.22 -0.91
CA SER A 35 6.61 10.65 -0.95
C SER A 35 6.74 12.03 -0.33
N ARG A 36 7.69 12.18 0.60
CA ARG A 36 7.86 13.40 1.38
C ARG A 36 8.85 14.34 0.69
N PRO A 37 8.58 15.66 0.62
CA PRO A 37 9.55 16.62 0.13
C PRO A 37 10.71 16.76 1.13
N ARG A 38 11.94 16.88 0.62
CA ARG A 38 13.15 17.11 1.44
C ARG A 38 13.38 18.58 1.77
N ASN A 39 12.97 19.48 0.88
CA ASN A 39 13.13 20.94 1.01
C ASN A 39 12.38 21.76 -0.06
N TYR A 40 12.04 21.16 -1.19
CA TYR A 40 11.28 21.76 -2.30
C TYR A 40 10.18 20.77 -2.72
N PRO A 41 8.95 21.22 -3.08
CA PRO A 41 7.83 20.32 -3.34
C PRO A 41 8.12 19.21 -4.35
N ALA A 42 8.88 19.48 -5.42
CA ALA A 42 9.24 18.45 -6.41
C ALA A 42 10.50 17.64 -6.05
N ASN A 43 11.24 18.02 -5.01
CA ASN A 43 12.43 17.29 -4.56
C ASN A 43 12.05 16.32 -3.43
N VAL A 44 11.59 15.13 -3.81
CA VAL A 44 11.06 14.13 -2.89
C VAL A 44 12.11 13.09 -2.48
N PHE A 45 11.96 12.56 -1.27
CA PHE A 45 12.60 11.30 -0.89
C PHE A 45 11.98 10.13 -1.66
N GLY A 46 12.71 9.02 -1.77
CA GLY A 46 12.13 7.77 -2.26
C GLY A 46 10.94 7.35 -1.41
N PHE A 47 9.86 6.92 -2.06
CA PHE A 47 8.64 6.51 -1.38
C PHE A 47 8.88 5.32 -0.44
N ARG A 48 8.26 5.39 0.75
CA ARG A 48 8.12 4.24 1.67
C ARG A 48 6.75 4.34 2.33
N PRO A 49 5.88 3.31 2.22
CA PRO A 49 4.54 3.34 2.80
C PRO A 49 4.54 3.45 4.31
N ASP A 50 3.43 3.89 4.92
CA ASP A 50 3.23 3.81 6.36
C ASP A 50 3.46 2.38 6.89
N SER A 51 3.97 2.28 8.12
CA SER A 51 4.32 0.99 8.72
C SER A 51 3.12 0.08 8.91
N HIS A 52 1.95 0.62 9.28
CA HIS A 52 0.75 -0.18 9.49
C HIS A 52 0.19 -0.65 8.15
N PHE A 53 0.17 0.23 7.14
CA PHE A 53 -0.20 -0.15 5.79
C PHE A 53 0.69 -1.29 5.29
N LEU A 54 2.02 -1.09 5.33
CA LEU A 54 2.99 -2.10 4.89
C LEU A 54 2.88 -3.41 5.68
N TYR A 55 2.61 -3.34 6.99
CA TYR A 55 2.42 -4.53 7.82
C TYR A 55 1.21 -5.35 7.40
N LEU A 56 0.13 -4.70 6.95
CA LEU A 56 -1.15 -5.32 6.61
C LEU A 56 -1.27 -5.70 5.13
N THR A 57 -0.50 -5.08 4.23
CA THR A 57 -0.60 -5.32 2.78
C THR A 57 0.68 -5.89 2.18
N GLY A 58 1.84 -5.56 2.74
CA GLY A 58 3.14 -5.83 2.11
C GLY A 58 3.42 -4.98 0.86
N ALA A 59 2.50 -4.09 0.49
CA ALA A 59 2.50 -3.43 -0.79
C ALA A 59 3.21 -2.06 -0.73
N TRP A 60 4.01 -1.77 -1.76
CA TRP A 60 4.71 -0.50 -1.94
C TRP A 60 3.91 0.42 -2.87
N LEU A 61 2.69 0.76 -2.44
CA LEU A 61 1.74 1.55 -3.23
C LEU A 61 1.63 2.95 -2.67
N GLU A 62 1.91 3.97 -3.47
CA GLU A 62 1.70 5.37 -3.10
C GLU A 62 0.22 5.74 -3.28
N HIS A 63 -0.30 6.67 -2.46
CA HIS A 63 -1.72 7.12 -2.50
C HIS A 63 -2.77 6.01 -2.27
N GLY A 64 -2.36 4.86 -1.74
CA GLY A 64 -3.25 3.75 -1.43
C GLY A 64 -3.90 3.86 -0.06
N ALA A 65 -5.04 3.18 0.10
CA ALA A 65 -5.64 2.96 1.41
C ALA A 65 -6.26 1.56 1.50
N ILE A 66 -6.18 0.92 2.66
CA ILE A 66 -6.84 -0.37 2.93
C ILE A 66 -7.92 -0.17 4.00
N LEU A 67 -9.14 -0.59 3.68
CA LEU A 67 -10.25 -0.73 4.63
C LEU A 67 -10.30 -2.18 5.12
N VAL A 68 -10.35 -2.35 6.44
CA VAL A 68 -10.63 -3.63 7.11
C VAL A 68 -11.85 -3.43 8.00
N ASP A 69 -12.95 -4.10 7.69
CA ASP A 69 -14.23 -4.00 8.38
C ASP A 69 -14.87 -5.38 8.51
N GLY A 70 -14.60 -6.07 9.63
CA GLY A 70 -14.98 -7.48 9.79
C GLY A 70 -14.36 -8.36 8.71
N ASP A 71 -15.20 -9.06 7.95
CA ASP A 71 -14.79 -9.90 6.81
C ASP A 71 -14.62 -9.11 5.49
N ARG A 72 -14.92 -7.81 5.51
CA ARG A 72 -14.79 -6.94 4.33
C ARG A 72 -13.42 -6.29 4.31
N GLU A 73 -12.68 -6.55 3.23
CA GLU A 73 -11.38 -5.94 2.95
C GLU A 73 -11.44 -5.22 1.61
N VAL A 74 -11.05 -3.93 1.56
CA VAL A 74 -11.08 -3.14 0.32
C VAL A 74 -9.80 -2.33 0.18
N LEU A 75 -9.04 -2.56 -0.90
CA LEU A 75 -7.91 -1.73 -1.29
C LEU A 75 -8.40 -0.63 -2.24
N TYR A 76 -8.07 0.62 -1.89
CA TYR A 76 -8.29 1.80 -2.70
C TYR A 76 -6.97 2.25 -3.30
N LEU A 77 -6.97 2.52 -4.60
CA LEU A 77 -5.85 3.08 -5.35
C LEU A 77 -6.35 4.18 -6.29
N PRO A 78 -5.48 5.13 -6.66
CA PRO A 78 -5.80 6.08 -7.71
C PRO A 78 -6.13 5.38 -9.03
N PRO A 79 -6.90 6.01 -9.92
CA PRO A 79 -7.00 5.55 -11.30
C PRO A 79 -5.61 5.60 -11.96
N GLU A 80 -5.39 4.71 -12.92
CA GLU A 80 -4.18 4.76 -13.75
C GLU A 80 -4.18 6.03 -14.61
N ASP A 81 -3.03 6.69 -14.68
CA ASP A 81 -2.80 7.84 -15.55
C ASP A 81 -1.86 7.42 -16.69
N PRO A 82 -2.29 7.50 -17.96
CA PRO A 82 -1.44 7.19 -19.11
C PRO A 82 -0.13 7.98 -19.14
N ASP A 83 -0.12 9.22 -18.64
CA ASP A 83 1.08 10.06 -18.63
C ASP A 83 2.10 9.56 -17.59
N ASN A 84 1.65 8.87 -16.52
CA ASN A 84 2.56 8.29 -15.53
C ASN A 84 3.47 7.22 -16.15
N LEU A 85 2.97 6.43 -17.11
CA LEU A 85 3.78 5.42 -17.78
C LEU A 85 4.99 6.05 -18.51
N ILE A 86 4.78 7.23 -19.10
CA ILE A 86 5.80 7.93 -19.91
C ILE A 86 6.89 8.52 -19.00
N TRP A 87 6.51 9.11 -17.87
CA TRP A 87 7.42 9.90 -17.03
C TRP A 87 7.95 9.17 -15.79
N HIS A 88 7.17 8.23 -15.24
CA HIS A 88 7.48 7.52 -14.00
C HIS A 88 7.76 6.02 -14.24
N GLY A 89 7.50 5.52 -15.46
CA GLY A 89 7.70 4.13 -15.83
C GLY A 89 6.58 3.21 -15.32
N PRO A 90 6.75 1.89 -15.47
CA PRO A 90 5.79 0.91 -14.99
C PRO A 90 5.63 1.04 -13.47
N THR A 91 4.41 1.32 -13.04
CA THR A 91 4.02 1.40 -11.63
C THR A 91 3.00 0.30 -11.36
N PRO A 92 3.01 -0.34 -10.16
CA PRO A 92 1.97 -1.29 -9.79
C PRO A 92 0.57 -0.70 -9.98
N GLY A 93 -0.15 -1.21 -10.97
CA GLY A 93 -1.50 -0.78 -11.35
C GLY A 93 -2.56 -1.79 -10.92
N TRP A 94 -3.81 -1.57 -11.33
CA TRP A 94 -4.90 -2.50 -10.99
C TRP A 94 -4.68 -3.90 -11.61
N ALA A 95 -3.99 -3.96 -12.74
CA ALA A 95 -3.65 -5.21 -13.43
C ALA A 95 -2.77 -6.18 -12.61
N GLU A 96 -2.05 -5.71 -11.58
CA GLU A 96 -1.27 -6.59 -10.69
C GLU A 96 -2.10 -7.20 -9.55
N PHE A 97 -3.36 -6.76 -9.39
CA PHE A 97 -4.26 -7.16 -8.30
C PHE A 97 -5.53 -7.89 -8.76
N GLU A 98 -5.67 -8.18 -10.06
CA GLU A 98 -6.63 -9.18 -10.60
C GLU A 98 -6.17 -10.62 -10.31
#